data_AF-A0A3P8T0P9-F1
#
_entry.id   AF-A0A3P8T0P9-F1
#
_cell.length_a   1.000
_cell.length_b   1.000
_cell.length_c   1.000
_cell.angle_alpha   90.00
_cell.angle_beta   90.00
_cell.angle_gamma   90.00
#
_symmetry.space_group_name_H-M   'P 1'
#
loop_
_entity.id
_entity.type
_entity.pdbx_description
1 polymer ?
#
loop_
_entity_poly.entity_id
_entity_poly.type
_entity_poly.pdbx_seq_one_letter_code
_entity_poly.pdbx_strand_id
1 'polypeptide(L)'
;MQFKDAVKWNTRVSALYAAGVWGMIGSYAYFRYTGQYKDITQVEENPNRFVHETAHSKTVIVYKEGFVPYTTRIYNLFKYLTGGSGDK
;
A
#
# COMPACT_ATOMS: atom_id res chain seq x y z
N MET A 1 -12.77 46.19 -33.89
CA MET A 1 -13.09 44.98 -33.10
C MET A 1 -14.17 45.36 -32.11
N GLN A 2 -15.38 44.80 -32.21
CA GLN A 2 -16.48 45.22 -31.34
C GLN A 2 -16.28 44.68 -29.92
N PHE A 3 -16.44 45.53 -28.91
CA PHE A 3 -16.38 45.14 -27.49
C PHE A 3 -17.30 43.96 -27.12
N LYS A 4 -18.42 43.78 -27.85
CA LYS A 4 -19.31 42.62 -27.69
C LYS A 4 -18.64 41.28 -27.97
N ASP A 5 -17.74 41.22 -28.96
CA ASP A 5 -17.04 39.99 -29.31
C ASP A 5 -16.02 39.62 -28.23
N ALA A 6 -15.35 40.61 -27.65
CA ALA A 6 -14.42 40.42 -26.53
C ALA A 6 -15.12 39.88 -25.28
N VAL A 7 -16.31 40.42 -24.95
CA VAL A 7 -17.11 39.94 -23.82
C VAL A 7 -17.59 38.50 -24.06
N LYS A 8 -18.10 38.20 -25.26
CA LYS A 8 -18.56 36.84 -25.62
C LYS A 8 -17.42 35.83 -25.57
N TRP A 9 -16.20 36.22 -25.97
CA TRP A 9 -15.00 35.39 -25.85
C TRP A 9 -14.64 35.15 -24.38
N ASN A 10 -14.62 36.19 -23.57
CA ASN A 10 -14.31 36.08 -22.15
C ASN A 10 -15.29 35.16 -21.41
N THR A 11 -16.60 35.25 -21.69
CA THR A 11 -17.61 34.36 -21.09
C THR A 11 -17.35 32.89 -21.43
N ARG A 12 -16.98 32.59 -22.69
CA ARG A 12 -16.69 31.21 -23.12
C ARG A 12 -15.45 30.65 -22.43
N VAL A 13 -14.38 31.45 -22.34
CA VAL A 13 -13.13 31.06 -21.69
C VAL A 13 -13.33 30.91 -20.17
N SER A 14 -14.11 31.79 -19.56
CA SER A 14 -14.44 31.73 -18.13
C SER A 14 -15.25 30.49 -17.77
N ALA A 15 -16.22 30.11 -18.62
CA ALA A 15 -17.01 28.90 -18.43
C ALA A 15 -16.15 27.63 -18.53
N LEU A 16 -15.23 27.57 -19.49
CA LEU A 16 -14.24 26.50 -19.61
C LEU A 16 -13.36 26.40 -18.36
N TYR A 17 -12.89 27.54 -17.85
CA TYR A 17 -12.06 27.59 -16.66
C TYR A 17 -12.81 27.11 -15.41
N ALA A 18 -14.04 27.59 -15.22
CA ALA A 18 -14.89 27.17 -14.12
C ALA A 18 -15.17 25.66 -14.17
N ALA A 19 -15.50 25.12 -15.33
CA ALA A 19 -15.73 23.68 -15.51
C ALA A 19 -14.46 22.86 -15.23
N GLY A 20 -13.29 23.35 -15.64
CA GLY A 20 -12.00 22.69 -15.37
C GLY A 20 -11.65 22.68 -13.88
N VAL A 21 -11.77 23.81 -13.19
CA VAL A 21 -11.49 23.93 -11.76
C VAL A 21 -12.47 23.07 -10.94
N TRP A 22 -13.76 23.14 -11.24
CA TRP A 22 -14.76 22.29 -10.58
C TRP A 22 -14.57 20.81 -10.90
N GLY A 23 -14.11 20.46 -12.11
CA GLY A 23 -13.75 19.09 -12.48
C GLY A 23 -12.55 18.56 -11.68
N MET A 24 -11.50 19.36 -11.47
CA MET A 24 -10.36 18.97 -10.63
C MET A 24 -10.77 18.80 -9.17
N ILE A 25 -11.52 19.75 -8.62
CA ILE A 25 -12.00 19.69 -7.22
C ILE A 25 -12.93 18.48 -7.04
N GLY A 26 -13.86 18.26 -7.97
CA GLY A 26 -14.79 17.14 -7.95
C GLY A 26 -14.08 15.80 -8.09
N SER A 27 -13.10 15.70 -8.99
CA SER A 27 -12.25 14.52 -9.16
C SER A 27 -11.46 14.22 -7.89
N TYR A 28 -10.79 15.22 -7.32
CA TYR A 28 -10.04 15.08 -6.07
C TYR A 28 -10.94 14.65 -4.91
N ALA A 29 -12.09 15.29 -4.73
CA ALA A 29 -13.06 14.91 -3.69
C ALA A 29 -13.63 13.50 -3.93
N TYR A 30 -13.93 13.15 -5.18
CA TYR A 30 -14.41 11.82 -5.56
C TYR A 30 -13.38 10.74 -5.24
N PHE A 31 -12.11 10.92 -5.63
CA PHE A 31 -11.04 9.96 -5.33
C PHE A 31 -10.72 9.90 -3.83
N ARG A 32 -10.82 11.03 -3.12
CA ARG A 32 -10.67 11.08 -1.65
C ARG A 32 -11.79 10.28 -0.96
N TYR A 33 -13.03 10.41 -1.43
CA TYR A 33 -14.21 9.81 -0.81
C TYR A 33 -14.42 8.34 -1.21
N THR A 34 -14.14 7.99 -2.47
CA THR A 34 -14.24 6.59 -2.96
C THR A 34 -13.05 5.72 -2.57
N GLY A 35 -12.06 6.28 -1.86
CA GLY A 35 -11.29 5.53 -0.87
C GLY A 35 -10.46 4.36 -1.41
N GLN A 36 -10.03 4.42 -2.68
CA GLN A 36 -9.07 3.45 -3.23
C GLN A 36 -7.75 4.10 -3.64
N TYR A 37 -7.31 5.14 -2.92
CA TYR A 37 -5.88 5.23 -2.70
C TYR A 37 -5.51 4.05 -1.79
N LYS A 38 -5.34 2.86 -2.41
CA LYS A 38 -4.34 1.92 -1.91
C LYS A 38 -3.12 2.80 -1.81
N ASP A 39 -2.74 3.13 -0.58
CA ASP A 39 -1.44 3.67 -0.29
C ASP A 39 -0.50 2.63 -0.87
N ILE A 40 -0.07 2.84 -2.12
CA ILE A 40 1.15 2.29 -2.65
C ILE A 40 2.21 3.10 -1.91
N THR A 41 2.23 2.98 -0.57
CA THR A 41 3.45 3.11 0.18
C THR A 41 4.38 2.24 -0.63
N GLN A 42 5.39 2.86 -1.24
CA GLN A 42 6.52 2.16 -1.78
C GLN A 42 6.99 1.26 -0.64
N VAL A 43 6.51 0.02 -0.64
CA VAL A 43 7.03 -1.01 0.23
C VAL A 43 8.38 -1.23 -0.38
N GLU A 44 9.37 -0.53 0.17
CA GLU A 44 10.77 -0.86 0.06
C GLU A 44 10.87 -2.37 -0.04
N GLU A 45 11.27 -2.81 -1.23
CA GLU A 45 11.07 -4.16 -1.77
C GLU A 45 11.94 -5.12 -0.96
N ASN A 46 11.49 -5.40 0.27
CA ASN A 46 12.14 -6.32 1.17
C ASN A 46 11.90 -7.70 0.58
N PRO A 47 12.95 -8.42 0.12
CA PRO A 47 12.80 -9.74 -0.49
C PRO A 47 12.16 -10.75 0.47
N ASN A 48 12.12 -10.43 1.76
CA ASN A 48 11.57 -11.24 2.84
C ASN A 48 10.10 -10.92 3.18
N ARG A 49 9.45 -10.00 2.47
CA ARG A 49 8.06 -9.60 2.71
C ARG A 49 7.15 -10.11 1.60
N PHE A 50 6.27 -11.04 1.95
CA PHE A 50 5.26 -11.57 1.04
C PHE A 50 3.88 -11.05 1.45
N VAL A 51 3.16 -10.44 0.51
CA VAL A 51 1.81 -9.92 0.74
C VAL A 51 0.84 -10.76 -0.09
N HIS A 52 -0.04 -11.48 0.60
CA HIS A 52 -1.17 -12.16 -0.02
C HIS A 52 -2.42 -11.32 0.18
N GLU A 53 -2.94 -10.73 -0.90
CA GLU A 53 -4.20 -9.99 -0.89
C GLU A 53 -5.32 -10.87 -1.48
N THR A 54 -6.39 -11.05 -0.71
CA THR A 54 -7.66 -11.64 -1.17
C THR A 54 -8.74 -10.55 -1.10
N ALA A 55 -9.90 -10.78 -1.72
CA ALA A 55 -11.02 -9.83 -1.72
C ALA A 55 -11.46 -9.34 -0.32
N HIS A 56 -11.23 -10.12 0.73
CA HIS A 56 -11.68 -9.82 2.09
C HIS A 56 -10.57 -9.82 3.15
N SER A 57 -9.34 -10.16 2.78
CA SER A 57 -8.25 -10.30 3.75
C SER A 57 -6.92 -9.89 3.15
N LYS A 58 -6.06 -9.33 4.01
CA LYS A 58 -4.68 -8.98 3.68
C LYS A 58 -3.77 -9.66 4.69
N THR A 59 -2.99 -10.61 4.22
CA THR A 59 -1.99 -11.31 5.04
C THR A 59 -0.60 -10.82 4.63
N VAL A 60 0.15 -10.28 5.59
CA VAL A 60 1.52 -9.83 5.40
C VAL A 60 2.44 -10.79 6.15
N ILE A 61 3.22 -11.55 5.41
CA ILE A 61 4.23 -12.48 5.95
C ILE A 61 5.57 -11.77 5.87
N VAL A 62 6.22 -11.58 7.02
CA VAL A 62 7.56 -10.96 7.11
C VAL A 62 8.50 -11.98 7.74
N TYR A 63 9.48 -12.44 6.96
CA TYR A 63 10.54 -13.31 7.48
C TYR A 63 11.61 -12.49 8.19
N LYS A 64 11.89 -12.84 9.45
CA LYS A 64 12.97 -12.23 10.23
C LYS A 64 14.31 -12.68 9.67
N GLU A 65 15.19 -11.73 9.36
CA GLU A 65 16.55 -12.01 8.91
C GLU A 65 17.35 -12.77 9.97
N GLY A 66 18.13 -13.76 9.53
CA GLY A 66 18.97 -14.59 10.41
C GLY A 66 18.20 -15.53 11.35
N PHE A 67 16.88 -15.65 11.22
CA PHE A 67 16.08 -16.55 12.04
C PHE A 67 16.00 -17.94 11.41
N VAL A 68 16.68 -18.91 12.03
CA VAL A 68 16.49 -20.33 11.72
C VAL A 68 15.46 -20.89 12.71
N PRO A 69 14.29 -21.38 12.24
CA PRO A 69 13.33 -21.99 13.14
C PRO A 69 13.94 -23.27 13.74
N TYR A 70 14.27 -23.23 15.02
CA TYR A 70 14.64 -24.46 15.72
C TYR A 70 13.39 -25.29 15.88
N THR A 71 13.34 -26.44 15.20
CA THR A 71 12.25 -27.38 15.44
C THR A 71 12.51 -28.02 16.80
N THR A 72 11.50 -27.98 17.67
CA THR A 72 11.55 -28.62 19.00
C THR A 72 11.91 -30.11 18.88
N ARG A 73 11.51 -30.76 17.78
CA ARG A 73 11.84 -32.15 17.48
C ARG A 73 13.34 -32.40 17.28
N ILE A 74 14.02 -31.55 16.50
CA ILE A 74 15.46 -31.67 16.24
C ILE A 74 16.27 -31.25 17.47
N TYR A 75 15.87 -30.17 18.16
CA TYR A 75 16.47 -29.76 19.43
C TYR A 75 16.41 -30.88 20.47
N ASN A 76 15.25 -31.53 20.63
CA ASN A 76 15.10 -32.65 21.55
C ASN A 76 15.94 -33.86 21.10
N LEU A 77 16.00 -34.16 19.80
CA LEU A 77 16.81 -35.27 19.28
C LEU A 77 18.30 -35.08 19.60
N PHE A 78 18.85 -33.88 19.34
CA PHE A 78 20.23 -33.58 19.70
C PHE A 78 20.42 -33.55 21.21
N LYS A 79 19.48 -33.00 22.00
CA LYS A 79 19.52 -33.03 23.46
C LYS A 79 19.62 -34.46 24.02
N TYR A 80 18.88 -35.41 23.46
CA TYR A 80 18.98 -36.83 23.83
C TYR A 80 20.30 -37.46 23.37
N LEU A 81 20.80 -37.07 22.19
CA LEU A 81 22.02 -37.63 21.57
C LEU A 81 23.32 -37.10 22.21
N THR A 82 23.39 -35.82 22.56
CA THR A 82 24.55 -35.19 23.21
C THR A 82 24.61 -35.47 24.71
N GLY A 83 23.79 -36.38 25.23
CA GLY A 83 23.99 -37.02 26.52
C GLY A 83 24.34 -36.06 27.65
N GLY A 84 23.34 -35.39 28.21
CA GLY A 84 23.44 -34.95 29.60
C GLY A 84 23.57 -36.19 30.49
N SER A 85 24.80 -36.65 30.72
CA SER A 85 25.14 -37.54 31.82
C SER A 85 25.24 -36.67 33.10
N GLY A 86 24.36 -36.93 34.05
CA GLY A 86 24.24 -36.26 35.36
C GLY A 86 22.84 -35.66 35.52
N ASP A 87 21.90 -36.23 36.26
CA ASP A 87 22.04 -36.87 37.57
C ASP A 87 21.29 -38.20 37.70
N LYS A 88 21.72 -38.96 38.70
CA LYS A 88 21.08 -40.17 39.24
C LYS A 88 19.65 -39.91 39.71
#